data_AF-A0A1M7JJ14-F1
#
_entry.id   AF-A0A1M7JJ14-F1
#
_cell.length_a   1.000
_cell.length_b   1.000
_cell.length_c   1.000
_cell.angle_alpha   90.00
_cell.angle_beta   90.00
_cell.angle_gamma   90.00
#
_symmetry.space_group_name_H-M   'P 1'
#
loop_
_entity.id
_entity.type
_entity.pdbx_description
1 polymer ?
#
loop_
_entity_poly.entity_id
_entity_poly.type
_entity_poly.pdbx_seq_one_letter_code
_entity_poly.pdbx_strand_id
1 'polypeptide(L)'
;MSRSSASARKAAYWFLAVCCGALLALGGFRLYDEFGPTRVSVEAVPFGLPAGTSVVRGDTPDFDAGLSSLPVQTQAELRRAVELSRSGNYQAAVEIFEAIVMIYPDVLKVQWEELNTLFEMDSLSDRDEFRMKQFADMLQNRFLNTGVARYIESRLAYRMSNPTLAQQLAQVAVEKAPALYDARLWLARLLLQEGRLAQASVEGRTAISLSVGADPRAYEIMAKLYHDQGLLDSCSALVEYALTQFPVDMELHLLQGYLAEYRGHFDAADKIYQRMLAFNPDFRKASEAQATLGEKSPPGAGASVNLTPRDRAQMAVDILMPLVDRYPENLPLREALGLAYLKGREFDRARIQFQEILKADPEYPDIRLRIQEANVTKPAPVSAADGLAANLNRALDSIKGANLPTKEHDFTTMLGHYLVRYGATPGEFFKKYAIGNFRPIRTNVWQESFYEAPYKHTYTIVFDSLNHFREVHVVVFDSSAKSNHMGMAPEVFTRLLKQNSRISGIGSSTGETDCGDSTVLDAAVWETQDNFEILARVVGKPAEVRMVRFDKTALPPGLKLCDYIPYLKEF
;
A
#
# COMPACT_ATOMS: atom_id res chain seq x y z
N MET A 1 -35.45 41.34 -66.00
CA MET A 1 -35.15 40.96 -64.59
C MET A 1 -35.88 39.66 -64.26
N SER A 2 -35.31 38.49 -64.55
CA SER A 2 -36.03 37.20 -64.33
C SER A 2 -35.11 35.98 -64.20
N ARG A 3 -34.04 36.06 -63.40
CA ARG A 3 -33.23 34.89 -63.03
C ARG A 3 -32.70 35.03 -61.60
N SER A 4 -33.44 34.54 -60.61
CA SER A 4 -32.94 34.36 -59.23
C SER A 4 -33.84 33.47 -58.34
N SER A 5 -35.07 33.13 -58.73
CA SER A 5 -36.00 32.49 -57.77
C SER A 5 -35.70 31.01 -57.45
N ALA A 6 -35.12 30.25 -58.38
CA ALA A 6 -34.91 28.81 -58.18
C ALA A 6 -33.68 28.47 -57.32
N SER A 7 -32.57 29.19 -57.53
CA SER A 7 -31.35 29.03 -56.74
C SER A 7 -31.55 29.52 -55.30
N ALA A 8 -32.20 30.69 -55.13
CA ALA A 8 -32.55 31.22 -53.82
C ALA A 8 -33.50 30.29 -53.05
N ARG A 9 -34.50 29.68 -53.72
CA ARG A 9 -35.37 28.66 -53.08
C ARG A 9 -34.60 27.43 -52.65
N LYS A 10 -33.72 26.88 -53.49
CA LYS A 10 -32.88 25.72 -53.11
C LYS A 10 -31.97 26.05 -51.91
N ALA A 11 -31.35 27.22 -51.88
CA ALA A 11 -30.55 27.66 -50.75
C ALA A 11 -31.39 27.83 -49.48
N ALA A 12 -32.59 28.41 -49.59
CA ALA A 12 -33.52 28.54 -48.46
C ALA A 12 -33.97 27.16 -47.91
N TYR A 13 -34.30 26.20 -48.79
CA TYR A 13 -34.64 24.84 -48.35
C TYR A 13 -33.46 24.13 -47.68
N TRP A 14 -32.23 24.32 -48.18
CA TRP A 14 -31.03 23.79 -47.55
C TRP A 14 -30.78 24.39 -46.17
N PHE A 15 -30.91 25.71 -46.04
CA PHE A 15 -30.78 26.40 -44.76
C PHE A 15 -31.83 25.92 -43.76
N LEU A 16 -33.08 25.80 -44.19
CA LEU A 16 -34.18 25.31 -43.35
C LEU A 16 -33.98 23.85 -42.92
N ALA A 17 -33.46 23.00 -43.82
CA ALA A 17 -33.10 21.62 -43.50
C ALA A 17 -31.95 21.54 -42.47
N VAL A 18 -30.93 22.39 -42.59
CA VAL A 18 -29.83 22.47 -41.61
C VAL A 18 -30.35 22.99 -40.27
N CYS A 19 -31.20 24.01 -40.25
CA CYS A 19 -31.83 24.51 -39.01
C CYS A 19 -32.71 23.45 -38.35
N CYS A 20 -33.54 22.73 -39.12
CA CYS A 20 -34.34 21.62 -38.59
C CYS A 20 -33.47 20.47 -38.09
N GLY A 21 -32.38 20.14 -38.79
CA GLY A 21 -31.41 19.14 -38.35
C GLY A 21 -30.71 19.55 -37.06
N ALA A 22 -30.33 20.82 -36.92
CA ALA A 22 -29.75 21.36 -35.69
C ALA A 22 -30.74 21.33 -34.52
N LEU A 23 -32.02 21.68 -34.76
CA LEU A 23 -33.07 21.60 -33.73
C LEU A 23 -33.36 20.15 -33.32
N LEU A 24 -33.37 19.20 -34.26
CA LEU A 24 -33.50 17.77 -33.96
C LEU A 24 -32.29 17.23 -33.19
N ALA A 25 -31.08 17.65 -33.54
CA ALA A 25 -29.87 17.30 -32.80
C ALA A 25 -29.89 17.89 -31.38
N LEU A 26 -30.33 19.15 -31.23
CA LEU A 26 -30.49 19.79 -29.93
C LEU A 26 -31.57 19.11 -29.08
N GLY A 27 -32.68 18.73 -29.70
CA GLY A 27 -33.77 17.97 -29.07
C GLY A 27 -33.33 16.57 -28.67
N GLY A 28 -32.60 15.86 -29.53
CA GLY A 28 -32.02 14.55 -29.26
C GLY A 28 -30.95 14.60 -28.16
N PHE A 29 -30.11 15.64 -28.15
CA PHE A 29 -29.15 15.89 -27.07
C PHE A 29 -29.86 16.16 -25.75
N ARG A 30 -30.90 17.01 -25.72
CA ARG A 30 -31.70 17.22 -24.50
C ARG A 30 -32.41 15.97 -24.02
N LEU A 31 -32.97 15.18 -24.93
CA LEU A 31 -33.54 13.87 -24.59
C LEU A 31 -32.48 12.90 -24.05
N TYR A 32 -31.27 12.90 -24.60
CA TYR A 32 -30.17 12.11 -24.06
C TYR A 32 -29.62 12.66 -22.73
N ASP A 33 -29.70 13.95 -22.49
CA ASP A 33 -29.29 14.55 -21.21
C ASP A 33 -30.32 14.26 -20.10
N GLU A 34 -31.61 14.26 -20.47
CA GLU A 34 -32.73 13.99 -19.58
C GLU A 34 -33.00 12.48 -19.37
N PHE A 35 -32.73 11.64 -20.38
CA PHE A 35 -32.99 10.19 -20.39
C PHE A 35 -31.74 9.35 -20.71
N GLY A 36 -30.54 9.93 -20.62
CA GLY A 36 -29.26 9.27 -20.86
C GLY A 36 -28.99 8.08 -19.94
N PRO A 37 -27.83 7.40 -20.06
CA PRO A 37 -27.60 6.12 -19.39
C PRO A 37 -27.93 6.22 -17.90
N THR A 38 -29.08 5.66 -17.55
CA THR A 38 -29.63 5.64 -16.20
C THR A 38 -28.80 4.77 -15.28
N ARG A 39 -27.77 4.11 -15.82
CA ARG A 39 -26.86 3.24 -15.10
C ARG A 39 -25.42 3.46 -15.54
N VAL A 40 -24.53 3.45 -14.55
CA VAL A 40 -23.08 3.44 -14.67
C VAL A 40 -22.62 1.98 -14.59
N SER A 41 -21.90 1.51 -15.61
CA SER A 41 -21.23 0.21 -15.56
C SER A 41 -19.90 0.40 -14.84
N VAL A 42 -19.65 -0.42 -13.82
CA VAL A 42 -18.38 -0.35 -13.08
C VAL A 42 -17.36 -1.33 -13.66
N GLU A 43 -16.11 -0.88 -13.67
CA GLU A 43 -14.96 -1.69 -14.09
C GLU A 43 -14.50 -2.66 -13.00
N ALA A 44 -13.56 -3.54 -13.35
CA ALA A 44 -12.95 -4.44 -12.39
C ALA A 44 -11.96 -3.68 -11.49
N VAL A 45 -12.41 -3.27 -10.30
CA VAL A 45 -11.55 -2.64 -9.29
C VAL A 45 -11.34 -3.62 -8.12
N PRO A 46 -10.10 -3.91 -7.71
CA PRO A 46 -9.83 -4.75 -6.55
C PRO A 46 -10.58 -4.26 -5.31
N PHE A 47 -11.19 -5.20 -4.58
CA PHE A 47 -12.07 -4.95 -3.43
C PHE A 47 -13.38 -4.19 -3.73
N GLY A 48 -13.62 -3.81 -4.99
CA GLY A 48 -14.88 -3.27 -5.48
C GLY A 48 -15.92 -4.34 -5.86
N LEU A 49 -17.00 -3.89 -6.49
CA LEU A 49 -18.06 -4.72 -7.07
C LEU A 49 -17.52 -5.57 -8.23
N PRO A 50 -18.18 -6.70 -8.55
CA PRO A 50 -17.84 -7.48 -9.74
C PRO A 50 -17.90 -6.64 -11.02
N ALA A 51 -16.96 -6.87 -11.93
CA ALA A 51 -16.92 -6.18 -13.22
C ALA A 51 -18.24 -6.34 -13.99
N GLY A 52 -18.72 -5.27 -14.62
CA GLY A 52 -20.00 -5.26 -15.33
C GLY A 52 -21.22 -5.12 -14.42
N THR A 53 -21.04 -4.95 -13.11
CA THR A 53 -22.13 -4.51 -12.24
C THR A 53 -22.62 -3.13 -12.67
N SER A 54 -23.94 -2.95 -12.71
CA SER A 54 -24.57 -1.75 -13.20
C SER A 54 -25.25 -1.01 -12.03
N VAL A 55 -24.79 0.20 -11.73
CA VAL A 55 -25.31 1.04 -10.65
C VAL A 55 -26.17 2.15 -11.26
N VAL A 56 -27.38 2.38 -10.73
CA VAL A 56 -28.25 3.46 -11.23
C VAL A 56 -27.60 4.83 -10.99
N ARG A 57 -27.58 5.70 -12.01
CA ARG A 57 -27.01 7.05 -11.90
C ARG A 57 -27.81 7.95 -10.96
N GLY A 58 -29.15 7.86 -11.05
CA GLY A 58 -30.05 8.74 -10.30
C GLY A 58 -29.85 10.21 -10.67
N ASP A 59 -30.00 11.10 -9.69
CA ASP A 59 -29.80 12.54 -9.86
C ASP A 59 -28.35 13.01 -9.61
N THR A 60 -27.38 12.08 -9.66
CA THR A 60 -25.94 12.38 -9.50
C THR A 60 -25.48 13.38 -10.58
N PRO A 61 -25.02 14.59 -10.20
CA PRO A 61 -24.54 15.58 -11.17
C PRO A 61 -23.28 15.11 -11.90
N ASP A 62 -23.04 15.70 -13.07
CA ASP A 62 -21.72 15.62 -13.70
C ASP A 62 -20.78 16.63 -13.03
N PHE A 63 -19.95 16.14 -12.10
CA PHE A 63 -18.94 16.98 -11.43
C PHE A 63 -17.81 17.39 -12.37
N ASP A 64 -17.55 16.65 -13.44
CA ASP A 64 -16.46 16.94 -14.37
C ASP A 64 -16.84 18.02 -15.41
N ALA A 65 -18.11 18.44 -15.42
CA ALA A 65 -18.60 19.53 -16.24
C ALA A 65 -17.77 20.81 -16.02
N GLY A 66 -17.22 21.35 -17.12
CA GLY A 66 -16.42 22.57 -17.12
C GLY A 66 -14.93 22.36 -16.83
N LEU A 67 -14.47 21.18 -16.40
CA LEU A 67 -13.04 20.93 -16.15
C LEU A 67 -12.17 21.12 -17.40
N SER A 68 -12.67 20.71 -18.56
CA SER A 68 -11.95 20.84 -19.84
C SER A 68 -11.72 22.29 -20.26
N SER A 69 -12.51 23.23 -19.71
CA SER A 69 -12.34 24.67 -19.96
C SER A 69 -11.27 25.32 -19.08
N LEU A 70 -10.82 24.63 -18.02
CA LEU A 70 -9.75 25.12 -17.16
C LEU A 70 -8.39 25.06 -17.87
N PRO A 71 -7.49 26.04 -17.66
CA PRO A 71 -6.11 25.93 -18.10
C PRO A 71 -5.44 24.66 -17.56
N VAL A 72 -4.53 24.06 -18.33
CA VAL A 72 -3.82 22.82 -17.95
C VAL A 72 -3.12 22.95 -16.59
N GLN A 73 -2.56 24.12 -16.29
CA GLN A 73 -1.94 24.41 -15.01
C GLN A 73 -2.97 24.38 -13.86
N THR A 74 -4.15 24.98 -14.05
CA THR A 74 -5.23 24.95 -13.05
C THR A 74 -5.77 23.52 -12.85
N GLN A 75 -5.85 22.72 -13.91
CA GLN A 75 -6.21 21.30 -13.77
C GLN A 75 -5.17 20.52 -12.97
N ALA A 76 -3.88 20.84 -13.13
CA ALA A 76 -2.81 20.22 -12.35
C ALA A 76 -2.87 20.62 -10.86
N GLU A 77 -3.09 21.90 -10.56
CA GLU A 77 -3.27 22.38 -9.18
C GLU A 77 -4.54 21.79 -8.55
N LEU A 78 -5.63 21.65 -9.29
CA LEU A 78 -6.83 20.97 -8.80
C LEU A 78 -6.55 19.52 -8.41
N ARG A 79 -5.85 18.76 -9.28
CA ARG A 79 -5.43 17.37 -8.96
C ARG A 79 -4.56 17.32 -7.71
N ARG A 80 -3.64 18.27 -7.56
CA ARG A 80 -2.78 18.38 -6.39
C ARG A 80 -3.59 18.68 -5.11
N ALA A 81 -4.56 19.58 -5.16
CA ALA A 81 -5.43 19.90 -4.04
C ALA A 81 -6.26 18.68 -3.60
N VAL A 82 -6.82 17.94 -4.56
CA VAL A 82 -7.55 16.70 -4.29
C VAL A 82 -6.64 15.66 -3.63
N GLU A 83 -5.41 15.50 -4.10
CA GLU A 83 -4.44 14.58 -3.49
C GLU A 83 -4.06 14.99 -2.07
N LEU A 84 -3.84 16.29 -1.83
CA LEU A 84 -3.58 16.83 -0.49
C LEU A 84 -4.77 16.58 0.46
N SER A 85 -5.99 16.76 -0.02
CA SER A 85 -7.19 16.46 0.76
C SER A 85 -7.25 14.97 1.10
N ARG A 86 -7.01 14.10 0.12
CA ARG A 86 -7.02 12.64 0.30
C ARG A 86 -5.94 12.16 1.25
N SER A 87 -4.77 12.80 1.26
CA SER A 87 -3.69 12.50 2.20
C SER A 87 -3.89 13.12 3.60
N GLY A 88 -5.05 13.73 3.88
CA GLY A 88 -5.37 14.36 5.15
C GLY A 88 -4.74 15.75 5.37
N ASN A 89 -4.05 16.32 4.38
CA ASN A 89 -3.51 17.68 4.45
C ASN A 89 -4.57 18.70 4.01
N TYR A 90 -5.66 18.75 4.80
CA TYR A 90 -6.87 19.50 4.46
C TYR A 90 -6.61 21.01 4.32
N GLN A 91 -5.77 21.59 5.18
CA GLN A 91 -5.53 23.03 5.16
C GLN A 91 -4.88 23.49 3.85
N ALA A 92 -3.82 22.79 3.42
CA ALA A 92 -3.16 23.10 2.15
C ALA A 92 -4.07 22.84 0.95
N ALA A 93 -4.94 21.81 1.03
CA ALA A 93 -5.93 21.54 0.00
C ALA A 93 -6.96 22.68 -0.12
N VAL A 94 -7.55 23.11 1.01
CA VAL A 94 -8.51 24.21 1.06
C VAL A 94 -7.90 25.46 0.42
N GLU A 95 -6.70 25.88 0.82
CA GLU A 95 -6.05 27.09 0.25
C GLU A 95 -5.95 27.07 -1.28
N ILE A 96 -5.63 25.91 -1.87
CA ILE A 96 -5.56 25.77 -3.33
C ILE A 96 -6.98 25.81 -3.92
N PHE A 97 -7.96 25.13 -3.33
CA PHE A 97 -9.35 25.22 -3.79
C PHE A 97 -9.86 26.66 -3.72
N GLU A 98 -9.55 27.41 -2.65
CA GLU A 98 -9.97 28.79 -2.51
C GLU A 98 -9.45 29.66 -3.66
N ALA A 99 -8.18 29.48 -4.02
CA ALA A 99 -7.56 30.20 -5.13
C ALA A 99 -8.21 29.85 -6.48
N ILE A 100 -8.56 28.58 -6.69
CA ILE A 100 -9.21 28.13 -7.93
C ILE A 100 -10.65 28.67 -8.01
N VAL A 101 -11.45 28.58 -6.93
CA VAL A 101 -12.83 29.08 -6.91
C VAL A 101 -12.89 30.60 -7.09
N MET A 102 -11.90 31.33 -6.58
CA MET A 102 -11.82 32.79 -6.77
C MET A 102 -11.76 33.19 -8.25
N ILE A 103 -11.09 32.38 -9.09
CA ILE A 103 -10.92 32.66 -10.52
C ILE A 103 -12.00 31.97 -11.35
N TYR A 104 -12.41 30.76 -10.96
CA TYR A 104 -13.34 29.90 -11.69
C TYR A 104 -14.52 29.49 -10.80
N PRO A 105 -15.40 30.44 -10.43
CA PRO A 105 -16.46 30.20 -9.47
C PRO A 105 -17.53 29.23 -9.95
N ASP A 106 -17.64 28.96 -11.26
CA ASP A 106 -18.70 28.13 -11.83
C ASP A 106 -18.34 26.63 -11.95
N VAL A 107 -17.09 26.25 -11.66
CA VAL A 107 -16.64 24.86 -11.79
C VAL A 107 -17.08 24.04 -10.59
N LEU A 108 -18.09 23.21 -10.81
CA LEU A 108 -18.75 22.43 -9.77
C LEU A 108 -17.80 21.52 -8.99
N LYS A 109 -16.84 20.85 -9.67
CA LYS A 109 -15.88 19.96 -9.00
C LYS A 109 -15.12 20.66 -7.89
N VAL A 110 -14.64 21.88 -8.14
CA VAL A 110 -13.79 22.60 -7.19
C VAL A 110 -14.59 22.93 -5.93
N GLN A 111 -15.83 23.42 -6.11
CA GLN A 111 -16.75 23.72 -5.00
C GLN A 111 -17.09 22.45 -4.20
N TRP A 112 -17.29 21.33 -4.90
CA TRP A 112 -17.61 20.04 -4.29
C TRP A 112 -16.45 19.48 -3.46
N GLU A 113 -15.25 19.45 -4.02
CA GLU A 113 -14.04 18.96 -3.35
C GLU A 113 -13.70 19.84 -2.15
N GLU A 114 -13.83 21.17 -2.28
CA GLU A 114 -13.62 22.10 -1.18
C GLU A 114 -14.60 21.86 -0.02
N LEU A 115 -15.90 21.75 -0.32
CA LEU A 115 -16.90 21.48 0.70
C LEU A 115 -16.66 20.14 1.40
N ASN A 116 -16.33 19.09 0.64
CA ASN A 116 -16.00 17.78 1.22
C ASN A 116 -14.74 17.84 2.09
N THR A 117 -13.71 18.56 1.65
CA THR A 117 -12.48 18.77 2.44
C THR A 117 -12.81 19.43 3.78
N LEU A 118 -13.61 20.50 3.77
CA LEU A 118 -14.08 21.18 4.98
C LEU A 118 -14.90 20.25 5.90
N PHE A 119 -15.67 19.33 5.33
CA PHE A 119 -16.41 18.35 6.12
C PHE A 119 -15.55 17.23 6.73
N GLU A 120 -14.33 16.98 6.21
CA GLU A 120 -13.41 15.99 6.79
C GLU A 120 -12.55 16.58 7.92
N MET A 121 -12.50 17.90 8.08
CA MET A 121 -11.75 18.55 9.15
C MET A 121 -12.46 18.40 10.51
N ASP A 122 -11.73 17.86 11.50
CA ASP A 122 -12.22 17.69 12.87
C ASP A 122 -12.62 19.03 13.52
N SER A 123 -11.80 20.07 13.30
CA SER A 123 -12.03 21.43 13.78
C SER A 123 -11.92 22.43 12.63
N LEU A 124 -12.86 23.37 12.56
CA LEU A 124 -12.82 24.47 11.59
C LEU A 124 -12.51 25.79 12.32
N SER A 125 -11.77 26.67 11.67
CA SER A 125 -11.72 28.08 12.08
C SER A 125 -13.07 28.77 11.79
N ASP A 126 -13.35 29.89 12.43
CA ASP A 126 -14.57 30.68 12.16
C ASP A 126 -14.72 31.01 10.67
N ARG A 127 -13.60 31.27 9.99
CA ARG A 127 -13.54 31.52 8.55
C ARG A 127 -13.95 30.28 7.76
N ASP A 128 -13.37 29.13 8.07
CA ASP A 128 -13.61 27.89 7.32
C ASP A 128 -15.03 27.36 7.61
N GLU A 129 -15.57 27.58 8.81
CA GLU A 129 -16.96 27.27 9.14
C GLU A 129 -17.95 28.15 8.36
N PHE A 130 -17.70 29.46 8.30
CA PHE A 130 -18.49 30.38 7.48
C PHE A 130 -18.47 29.96 6.01
N ARG A 131 -17.29 29.61 5.51
CA ARG A 131 -17.07 29.18 4.13
C ARG A 131 -17.78 27.85 3.81
N MET A 132 -17.68 26.86 4.70
CA MET A 132 -18.41 25.59 4.59
C MET A 132 -19.93 25.83 4.49
N LYS A 133 -20.49 26.67 5.37
CA LYS A 133 -21.92 27.02 5.35
C LYS A 133 -22.32 27.70 4.04
N GLN A 134 -21.51 28.64 3.56
CA GLN A 134 -21.77 29.34 2.28
C GLN A 134 -21.84 28.36 1.09
N PHE A 135 -20.88 27.45 0.97
CA PHE A 135 -20.89 26.45 -0.10
C PHE A 135 -22.03 25.44 0.05
N ALA A 136 -22.30 25.00 1.28
CA ALA A 136 -23.43 24.12 1.56
C ALA A 136 -24.75 24.74 1.10
N ASP A 137 -25.03 25.98 1.50
CA ASP A 137 -26.24 26.71 1.10
C ASP A 137 -26.32 26.91 -0.41
N MET A 138 -25.21 27.29 -1.05
CA MET A 138 -25.15 27.49 -2.49
C MET A 138 -25.45 26.19 -3.25
N LEU A 139 -24.82 25.07 -2.88
CA LEU A 139 -25.03 23.78 -3.53
C LEU A 139 -26.41 23.20 -3.24
N GLN A 140 -26.95 23.38 -2.04
CA GLN A 140 -28.32 22.98 -1.70
C GLN A 140 -29.36 23.76 -2.54
N ASN A 141 -29.16 25.06 -2.72
CA ASN A 141 -30.04 25.89 -3.55
C ASN A 141 -29.89 25.56 -5.05
N ARG A 142 -28.70 25.18 -5.51
CA ARG A 142 -28.45 24.74 -6.88
C ARG A 142 -29.10 23.38 -7.17
N PHE A 143 -29.07 22.47 -6.19
CA PHE A 143 -29.52 21.08 -6.33
C PHE A 143 -30.68 20.73 -5.39
N LEU A 144 -31.72 21.58 -5.38
CA LEU A 144 -32.89 21.41 -4.50
C LEU A 144 -33.52 20.01 -4.62
N ASN A 145 -33.79 19.39 -3.48
CA ASN A 145 -34.42 18.06 -3.36
C ASN A 145 -33.68 16.90 -4.06
N THR A 146 -32.39 17.06 -4.40
CA THR A 146 -31.56 16.01 -5.00
C THR A 146 -30.82 15.18 -3.95
N GLY A 147 -30.16 14.09 -4.38
CA GLY A 147 -29.25 13.34 -3.53
C GLY A 147 -28.07 14.17 -3.01
N VAL A 148 -27.58 15.14 -3.78
CA VAL A 148 -26.52 16.08 -3.34
C VAL A 148 -26.99 16.94 -2.18
N ALA A 149 -28.18 17.52 -2.25
CA ALA A 149 -28.72 18.32 -1.14
C ALA A 149 -28.88 17.47 0.12
N ARG A 150 -29.41 16.23 0.01
CA ARG A 150 -29.57 15.31 1.14
C ARG A 150 -28.24 14.85 1.73
N TYR A 151 -27.22 14.67 0.91
CA TYR A 151 -25.86 14.40 1.37
C TYR A 151 -25.32 15.56 2.22
N ILE A 152 -25.45 16.81 1.74
CA ILE A 152 -25.00 17.99 2.47
C ILE A 152 -25.78 18.15 3.79
N GLU A 153 -27.12 18.00 3.75
CA GLU A 153 -27.97 18.02 4.96
C GLU A 153 -27.50 16.96 5.97
N SER A 154 -27.15 15.76 5.48
CA SER A 154 -26.63 14.68 6.32
C SER A 154 -25.29 15.04 6.98
N ARG A 155 -24.33 15.57 6.22
CA ARG A 155 -23.02 16.01 6.75
C ARG A 155 -23.20 17.11 7.80
N LEU A 156 -24.07 18.09 7.55
CA LEU A 156 -24.37 19.16 8.50
C LEU A 156 -25.06 18.64 9.76
N ALA A 157 -26.05 17.74 9.63
CA ALA A 157 -26.72 17.13 10.77
C ALA A 157 -25.74 16.35 11.67
N TYR A 158 -24.75 15.69 11.07
CA TYR A 158 -23.69 15.00 11.83
C TYR A 158 -22.81 15.98 12.61
N ARG A 159 -22.41 17.11 12.01
CA ARG A 159 -21.65 18.15 12.70
C ARG A 159 -22.44 18.85 13.81
N MET A 160 -23.77 18.82 13.74
CA MET A 160 -24.68 19.24 14.82
C MET A 160 -24.91 18.15 15.88
N SER A 161 -24.12 17.08 15.87
CA SER A 161 -24.23 15.94 16.79
C SER A 161 -25.60 15.24 16.74
N ASN A 162 -26.22 15.18 15.56
CA ASN A 162 -27.46 14.44 15.32
C ASN A 162 -27.23 13.25 14.36
N PRO A 163 -26.59 12.15 14.83
CA PRO A 163 -26.19 11.03 13.99
C PRO A 163 -27.38 10.27 13.38
N THR A 164 -28.51 10.19 14.10
CA THR A 164 -29.72 9.51 13.60
C THR A 164 -30.30 10.23 12.38
N LEU A 165 -30.43 11.55 12.45
CA LEU A 165 -30.90 12.34 11.31
C LEU A 165 -29.87 12.29 10.16
N ALA A 166 -28.57 12.39 10.48
CA ALA A 166 -27.53 12.26 9.48
C ALA A 166 -27.65 10.94 8.70
N GLN A 167 -27.82 9.82 9.39
CA GLN A 167 -27.97 8.52 8.74
C GLN A 167 -29.20 8.46 7.83
N GLN A 168 -30.37 8.90 8.32
CA GLN A 168 -31.59 8.92 7.51
C GLN A 168 -31.41 9.75 6.24
N LEU A 169 -30.79 10.91 6.35
CA LEU A 169 -30.51 11.78 5.21
C LEU A 169 -29.46 11.18 4.26
N ALA A 170 -28.44 10.50 4.78
CA ALA A 170 -27.44 9.80 3.96
C ALA A 170 -28.07 8.65 3.16
N GLN A 171 -28.99 7.92 3.79
CA GLN A 171 -29.76 6.86 3.12
C GLN A 171 -30.58 7.44 1.96
N VAL A 172 -31.32 8.53 2.20
CA VAL A 172 -32.10 9.20 1.15
C VAL A 172 -31.18 9.78 0.05
N ALA A 173 -29.99 10.27 0.41
CA ALA A 173 -29.00 10.76 -0.55
C ALA A 173 -28.57 9.65 -1.52
N VAL A 174 -28.26 8.47 -0.99
CA VAL A 174 -27.87 7.29 -1.78
C VAL A 174 -29.03 6.74 -2.61
N GLU A 175 -30.27 6.83 -2.14
CA GLU A 175 -31.45 6.44 -2.92
C GLU A 175 -31.70 7.36 -4.13
N LYS A 176 -31.46 8.67 -3.95
CA LYS A 176 -31.66 9.69 -5.00
C LYS A 176 -30.50 9.76 -5.98
N ALA A 177 -29.27 9.70 -5.47
CA ALA A 177 -28.02 9.74 -6.23
C ALA A 177 -27.20 8.45 -6.01
N PRO A 178 -27.61 7.28 -6.54
CA PRO A 178 -26.95 6.02 -6.23
C PRO A 178 -25.54 5.89 -6.81
N ALA A 179 -25.16 6.74 -7.78
CA ALA A 179 -23.82 6.85 -8.34
C ALA A 179 -22.93 7.92 -7.67
N LEU A 180 -23.47 8.68 -6.69
CA LEU A 180 -22.68 9.65 -5.93
C LEU A 180 -21.81 8.91 -4.91
N TYR A 181 -20.55 8.64 -5.27
CA TYR A 181 -19.67 7.83 -4.44
C TYR A 181 -19.38 8.47 -3.08
N ASP A 182 -19.30 9.80 -2.96
CA ASP A 182 -19.12 10.48 -1.65
C ASP A 182 -20.29 10.21 -0.70
N ALA A 183 -21.53 10.13 -1.20
CA ALA A 183 -22.69 9.77 -0.39
C ALA A 183 -22.65 8.30 0.04
N ARG A 184 -22.18 7.41 -0.84
CA ARG A 184 -21.92 5.99 -0.53
C ARG A 184 -20.85 5.84 0.55
N LEU A 185 -19.73 6.55 0.41
CA LEU A 185 -18.65 6.58 1.42
C LEU A 185 -19.16 7.06 2.77
N TRP A 186 -19.91 8.16 2.75
CA TRP A 186 -20.45 8.75 3.95
C TRP A 186 -21.45 7.82 4.67
N LEU A 187 -22.38 7.22 3.91
CA LEU A 187 -23.31 6.24 4.48
C LEU A 187 -22.55 5.02 5.01
N ALA A 188 -21.53 4.53 4.31
CA ALA A 188 -20.70 3.42 4.77
C ALA A 188 -20.01 3.74 6.11
N ARG A 189 -19.49 4.97 6.27
CA ARG A 189 -18.88 5.45 7.52
C ARG A 189 -19.89 5.50 8.67
N LEU A 190 -21.08 6.04 8.44
CA LEU A 190 -22.14 6.08 9.46
C LEU A 190 -22.58 4.66 9.88
N LEU A 191 -22.80 3.78 8.91
CA LEU A 191 -23.17 2.38 9.17
C LEU A 191 -22.08 1.63 9.95
N LEU A 192 -20.81 1.90 9.65
CA LEU A 192 -19.67 1.33 10.37
C LEU A 192 -19.66 1.79 11.84
N GLN A 193 -19.89 3.08 12.11
CA GLN A 193 -19.98 3.62 13.48
C GLN A 193 -21.12 3.00 14.30
N GLU A 194 -22.22 2.63 13.65
CA GLU A 194 -23.36 1.94 14.28
C GLU A 194 -23.16 0.41 14.40
N GLY A 195 -22.07 -0.14 13.87
CA GLY A 195 -21.84 -1.59 13.85
C GLY A 195 -22.70 -2.35 12.83
N ARG A 196 -23.33 -1.66 11.86
CA ARG A 196 -24.11 -2.26 10.76
C ARG A 196 -23.19 -2.72 9.62
N LEU A 197 -22.27 -3.63 9.96
CA LEU A 197 -21.11 -3.99 9.12
C LEU A 197 -21.50 -4.56 7.75
N ALA A 198 -22.57 -5.36 7.66
CA ALA A 198 -22.98 -5.93 6.37
C ALA A 198 -23.41 -4.86 5.35
N GLN A 199 -24.15 -3.85 5.80
CA GLN A 199 -24.60 -2.76 4.94
C GLN A 199 -23.45 -1.81 4.62
N ALA A 200 -22.59 -1.50 5.61
CA ALA A 200 -21.39 -0.71 5.39
C ALA A 200 -20.49 -1.33 4.30
N SER A 201 -20.41 -2.66 4.23
CA SER A 201 -19.62 -3.37 3.21
C SER A 201 -20.16 -3.16 1.81
N VAL A 202 -21.48 -3.20 1.63
CA VAL A 202 -22.13 -2.95 0.34
C VAL A 202 -21.84 -1.53 -0.15
N GLU A 203 -22.03 -0.56 0.73
CA GLU A 203 -21.81 0.86 0.41
C GLU A 203 -20.33 1.16 0.13
N GLY A 204 -19.41 0.62 0.93
CA GLY A 204 -17.96 0.76 0.74
C GLY A 204 -17.46 0.14 -0.57
N ARG A 205 -17.89 -1.08 -0.91
CA ARG A 205 -17.53 -1.73 -2.20
C ARG A 205 -18.07 -0.96 -3.40
N THR A 206 -19.29 -0.43 -3.27
CA THR A 206 -19.92 0.40 -4.30
C THR A 206 -19.14 1.69 -4.49
N ALA A 207 -18.74 2.35 -3.40
CA ALA A 207 -17.91 3.54 -3.45
C ALA A 207 -16.54 3.31 -4.12
N ILE A 208 -15.82 2.23 -3.78
CA ILE A 208 -14.56 1.84 -4.45
C ILE A 208 -14.75 1.74 -5.97
N SER A 209 -15.87 1.15 -6.40
CA SER A 209 -16.13 0.89 -7.81
C SER A 209 -16.48 2.17 -8.57
N LEU A 210 -17.30 3.03 -7.96
CA LEU A 210 -17.73 4.30 -8.55
C LEU A 210 -16.60 5.34 -8.57
N SER A 211 -15.67 5.29 -7.62
CA SER A 211 -14.46 6.13 -7.64
C SER A 211 -13.33 5.54 -8.49
N VAL A 212 -13.55 4.39 -9.13
CA VAL A 212 -12.53 3.66 -9.92
C VAL A 212 -11.26 3.39 -9.10
N GLY A 213 -11.41 3.15 -7.80
CA GLY A 213 -10.31 2.91 -6.87
C GLY A 213 -9.41 4.12 -6.63
N ALA A 214 -9.84 5.34 -6.99
CA ALA A 214 -9.01 6.54 -6.88
C ALA A 214 -9.05 7.21 -5.50
N ASP A 215 -9.95 6.79 -4.60
CA ASP A 215 -10.16 7.43 -3.29
C ASP A 215 -9.73 6.51 -2.13
N PRO A 216 -8.71 6.87 -1.34
CA PRO A 216 -8.22 6.04 -0.23
C PRO A 216 -9.27 5.83 0.86
N ARG A 217 -10.17 6.82 1.08
CA ARG A 217 -11.22 6.76 2.12
C ARG A 217 -12.13 5.55 1.96
N ALA A 218 -12.33 5.10 0.72
CA ALA A 218 -13.10 3.90 0.40
C ALA A 218 -12.43 2.62 0.92
N TYR A 219 -11.11 2.54 0.74
CA TYR A 219 -10.28 1.44 1.22
C TYR A 219 -10.13 1.49 2.74
N GLU A 220 -9.96 2.67 3.33
CA GLU A 220 -9.92 2.85 4.80
C GLU A 220 -11.18 2.28 5.47
N ILE A 221 -12.37 2.64 4.97
CA ILE A 221 -13.66 2.15 5.51
C ILE A 221 -13.72 0.62 5.41
N MET A 222 -13.34 0.06 4.26
CA MET A 222 -13.37 -1.39 4.05
C MET A 222 -12.32 -2.13 4.90
N ALA A 223 -11.11 -1.57 5.04
CA ALA A 223 -10.07 -2.07 5.93
C ALA A 223 -10.56 -2.10 7.37
N LYS A 224 -11.12 -0.98 7.83
CA LYS A 224 -11.65 -0.84 9.19
C LYS A 224 -12.84 -1.77 9.44
N LEU A 225 -13.68 -2.00 8.44
CA LEU A 225 -14.77 -2.96 8.50
C LEU A 225 -14.24 -4.40 8.67
N TYR A 226 -13.29 -4.83 7.84
CA TYR A 226 -12.67 -6.16 7.99
C TYR A 226 -11.95 -6.29 9.33
N HIS A 227 -11.27 -5.24 9.76
CA HIS A 227 -10.66 -5.15 11.08
C HIS A 227 -11.72 -5.38 12.15
N ASP A 228 -12.78 -4.56 12.23
CA ASP A 228 -13.76 -4.64 13.33
C ASP A 228 -14.59 -5.94 13.32
N GLN A 229 -14.71 -6.62 12.16
CA GLN A 229 -15.27 -7.97 12.06
C GLN A 229 -14.32 -9.08 12.58
N GLY A 230 -13.05 -8.78 12.80
CA GLY A 230 -12.01 -9.76 13.11
C GLY A 230 -11.51 -10.55 11.90
N LEU A 231 -11.84 -10.12 10.68
CA LEU A 231 -11.35 -10.71 9.43
C LEU A 231 -9.95 -10.17 9.09
N LEU A 232 -8.99 -10.45 9.98
CA LEU A 232 -7.66 -9.83 9.96
C LEU A 232 -6.86 -10.15 8.70
N ASP A 233 -7.04 -11.32 8.08
CA ASP A 233 -6.38 -11.67 6.82
C ASP A 233 -6.91 -10.85 5.65
N SER A 234 -8.23 -10.64 5.58
CA SER A 234 -8.85 -9.77 4.58
C SER A 234 -8.47 -8.31 4.78
N CYS A 235 -8.39 -7.87 6.05
CA CYS A 235 -7.87 -6.56 6.41
C CYS A 235 -6.42 -6.39 5.94
N SER A 236 -5.53 -7.35 6.24
CA SER A 236 -4.12 -7.33 5.81
C SER A 236 -4.00 -7.21 4.30
N ALA A 237 -4.71 -8.06 3.55
CA ALA A 237 -4.66 -8.05 2.09
C ALA A 237 -5.15 -6.72 1.49
N LEU A 238 -6.21 -6.14 2.05
CA LEU A 238 -6.73 -4.85 1.58
C LEU A 238 -5.78 -3.70 1.93
N VAL A 239 -5.26 -3.66 3.16
CA VAL A 239 -4.30 -2.63 3.60
C VAL A 239 -3.03 -2.69 2.76
N GLU A 240 -2.49 -3.89 2.52
CA GLU A 240 -1.31 -4.09 1.67
C GLU A 240 -1.56 -3.58 0.24
N TYR A 241 -2.69 -3.95 -0.37
CA TYR A 241 -3.06 -3.46 -1.69
C TYR A 241 -3.22 -1.93 -1.70
N ALA A 242 -3.99 -1.38 -0.78
CA ALA A 242 -4.32 0.04 -0.75
C ALA A 242 -3.06 0.91 -0.53
N LEU A 243 -2.12 0.48 0.32
CA LEU A 243 -0.85 1.18 0.52
C LEU A 243 0.09 1.12 -0.70
N THR A 244 -0.10 0.18 -1.65
CA THR A 244 0.63 0.24 -2.95
C THR A 244 0.14 1.40 -3.82
N GLN A 245 -1.13 1.79 -3.68
CA GLN A 245 -1.73 2.88 -4.44
C GLN A 245 -1.62 4.21 -3.70
N PHE A 246 -1.72 4.17 -2.37
CA PHE A 246 -1.75 5.32 -1.46
C PHE A 246 -0.66 5.18 -0.38
N PRO A 247 0.63 5.34 -0.73
CA PRO A 247 1.76 5.01 0.14
C PRO A 247 1.96 5.95 1.33
N VAL A 248 1.16 7.01 1.45
CA VAL A 248 1.23 8.02 2.52
C VAL A 248 -0.06 8.11 3.33
N ASP A 249 -0.96 7.14 3.17
CA ASP A 249 -2.25 7.13 3.88
C ASP A 249 -2.09 6.79 5.36
N MET A 250 -2.50 7.72 6.24
CA MET A 250 -2.27 7.60 7.67
C MET A 250 -3.18 6.55 8.33
N GLU A 251 -4.44 6.43 7.93
CA GLU A 251 -5.36 5.47 8.56
C GLU A 251 -5.02 4.03 8.14
N LEU A 252 -4.62 3.80 6.89
CA LEU A 252 -4.16 2.50 6.42
C LEU A 252 -2.84 2.09 7.09
N HIS A 253 -1.89 3.00 7.28
CA HIS A 253 -0.68 2.72 8.07
C HIS A 253 -0.99 2.43 9.55
N LEU A 254 -1.96 3.13 10.14
CA LEU A 254 -2.42 2.86 11.51
C LEU A 254 -2.91 1.41 11.64
N LEU A 255 -3.77 0.97 10.72
CA LEU A 255 -4.29 -0.39 10.68
C LEU A 255 -3.18 -1.42 10.41
N GLN A 256 -2.20 -1.10 9.55
CA GLN A 256 -1.02 -1.94 9.34
C GLN A 256 -0.23 -2.16 10.64
N GLY A 257 -0.05 -1.09 11.44
CA GLY A 257 0.57 -1.17 12.76
C GLY A 257 -0.24 -2.05 13.73
N TYR A 258 -1.57 -1.90 13.76
CA TYR A 258 -2.45 -2.72 14.62
C TYR A 258 -2.33 -4.20 14.27
N LEU A 259 -2.36 -4.54 12.97
CA LEU A 259 -2.18 -5.90 12.49
C LEU A 259 -0.79 -6.47 12.86
N ALA A 260 0.25 -5.64 12.84
CA ALA A 260 1.59 -6.05 13.28
C ALA A 260 1.62 -6.33 14.80
N GLU A 261 0.96 -5.51 15.63
CA GLU A 261 0.83 -5.76 17.06
C GLU A 261 0.06 -7.06 17.37
N TYR A 262 -1.03 -7.34 16.65
CA TYR A 262 -1.80 -8.57 16.81
C TYR A 262 -0.98 -9.83 16.53
N ARG A 263 0.01 -9.72 15.63
CA ARG A 263 0.97 -10.78 15.30
C ARG A 263 2.17 -10.81 16.27
N GLY A 264 2.25 -9.89 17.22
CA GLY A 264 3.36 -9.74 18.16
C GLY A 264 4.64 -9.19 17.53
N HIS A 265 4.53 -8.47 16.41
CA HIS A 265 5.63 -7.80 15.72
C HIS A 265 5.73 -6.33 16.16
N PHE A 266 5.99 -6.09 17.44
CA PHE A 266 5.96 -4.74 18.02
C PHE A 266 7.00 -3.79 17.41
N ASP A 267 8.18 -4.28 17.02
CA ASP A 267 9.21 -3.44 16.41
C ASP A 267 8.80 -2.94 15.03
N ALA A 268 8.09 -3.78 14.27
CA ALA A 268 7.53 -3.38 12.99
C ALA A 268 6.42 -2.33 13.19
N ALA A 269 5.54 -2.55 14.17
CA ALA A 269 4.50 -1.59 14.53
C ALA A 269 5.08 -0.24 15.00
N ASP A 270 6.08 -0.24 15.88
CA ASP A 270 6.75 0.98 16.34
C ASP A 270 7.40 1.75 15.19
N LYS A 271 8.10 1.07 14.28
CA LYS A 271 8.66 1.70 13.07
C LYS A 271 7.58 2.31 12.17
N ILE A 272 6.42 1.67 12.05
CA ILE A 272 5.27 2.22 11.31
C ILE A 272 4.78 3.50 11.99
N TYR A 273 4.51 3.48 13.30
CA TYR A 273 4.03 4.64 14.03
C TYR A 273 5.05 5.80 14.02
N GLN A 274 6.34 5.51 14.17
CA GLN A 274 7.41 6.52 14.05
C GLN A 274 7.43 7.17 12.68
N ARG A 275 7.26 6.40 11.59
CA ARG A 275 7.17 6.96 10.24
C ARG A 275 5.95 7.84 10.08
N MET A 276 4.79 7.41 10.58
CA MET A 276 3.57 8.22 10.54
C MET A 276 3.77 9.56 11.26
N LEU A 277 4.37 9.55 12.45
CA LEU A 277 4.68 10.75 13.22
C LEU A 277 5.78 11.61 12.57
N ALA A 278 6.67 11.02 11.78
CA ALA A 278 7.64 11.78 10.99
C ALA A 278 6.98 12.53 9.82
N PHE A 279 5.95 11.95 9.21
CA PHE A 279 5.17 12.59 8.14
C PHE A 279 4.15 13.60 8.67
N ASN A 280 3.46 13.24 9.75
CA ASN A 280 2.48 14.08 10.42
C ASN A 280 2.67 14.02 11.95
N PRO A 281 3.49 14.91 12.52
CA PRO A 281 3.78 14.95 13.96
C PRO A 281 2.53 15.11 14.83
N ASP A 282 1.48 15.74 14.31
CA ASP A 282 0.24 16.03 15.04
C ASP A 282 -0.82 14.93 14.90
N PHE A 283 -0.49 13.81 14.23
CA PHE A 283 -1.41 12.69 14.07
C PHE A 283 -1.61 11.92 15.38
N ARG A 284 -2.55 12.41 16.20
CA ARG A 284 -2.86 11.92 17.56
C ARG A 284 -3.00 10.39 17.64
N LYS A 285 -3.68 9.76 16.68
CA LYS A 285 -3.91 8.30 16.68
C LYS A 285 -2.60 7.51 16.61
N ALA A 286 -1.57 7.98 15.90
CA ALA A 286 -0.27 7.31 15.90
C ALA A 286 0.48 7.48 17.21
N SER A 287 0.44 8.68 17.81
CA SER A 287 1.04 8.93 19.13
C SER A 287 0.40 8.03 20.20
N GLU A 288 -0.94 7.93 20.20
CA GLU A 288 -1.68 7.03 21.08
C GLU A 288 -1.36 5.55 20.80
N ALA A 289 -1.27 5.15 19.54
CA ALA A 289 -0.90 3.79 19.17
C ALA A 289 0.51 3.42 19.61
N GLN A 290 1.47 4.35 19.49
CA GLN A 290 2.82 4.17 19.97
C GLN A 290 2.88 4.10 21.50
N ALA A 291 2.13 4.94 22.22
CA ALA A 291 2.06 4.92 23.68
C ALA A 291 1.45 3.61 24.22
N THR A 292 0.51 3.03 23.49
CA THR A 292 -0.20 1.78 23.84
C THR A 292 0.38 0.54 23.14
N LEU A 293 1.63 0.61 22.67
CA LEU A 293 2.27 -0.45 21.90
C LEU A 293 2.36 -1.79 22.68
N GLY A 294 1.71 -2.81 22.12
CA GLY A 294 1.57 -4.15 22.64
C GLY A 294 0.31 -4.40 23.47
N GLU A 295 -0.52 -3.37 23.64
CA GLU A 295 -1.75 -3.43 24.46
C GLU A 295 -3.01 -3.63 23.61
N LYS A 296 -2.87 -3.69 22.28
CA LYS A 296 -4.00 -3.89 21.37
C LYS A 296 -4.37 -5.37 21.26
N SER A 297 -5.64 -5.68 21.49
CA SER A 297 -6.21 -7.01 21.26
C SER A 297 -6.87 -7.09 19.88
N PRO A 298 -6.79 -8.26 19.19
CA PRO A 298 -7.47 -8.43 17.93
C PRO A 298 -9.00 -8.40 18.13
N PRO A 299 -9.74 -7.63 17.31
CA PRO A 299 -11.22 -7.60 17.35
C PRO A 299 -11.85 -8.91 16.85
N GLY A 300 -13.09 -9.21 17.26
CA GLY A 300 -13.92 -10.30 16.72
C GLY A 300 -14.59 -11.21 17.77
N ALA A 301 -15.73 -11.81 17.41
CA ALA A 301 -16.60 -12.60 18.31
C ALA A 301 -16.04 -13.97 18.76
N GLY A 302 -14.87 -14.38 18.25
CA GLY A 302 -14.21 -15.66 18.58
C GLY A 302 -13.16 -15.57 19.71
N ALA A 303 -12.85 -14.37 20.21
CA ALA A 303 -11.95 -14.20 21.33
C ALA A 303 -12.72 -14.42 22.64
N SER A 304 -12.88 -15.69 23.06
CA SER A 304 -13.52 -16.03 24.36
C SER A 304 -12.82 -15.37 25.57
N VAL A 305 -11.61 -14.82 25.35
CA VAL A 305 -10.97 -13.83 26.22
C VAL A 305 -10.24 -12.82 25.31
N ASN A 306 -10.50 -11.52 25.49
CA ASN A 306 -9.81 -10.42 24.79
C ASN A 306 -8.37 -10.25 25.33
N LEU A 307 -7.58 -11.32 25.31
CA LEU A 307 -6.19 -11.31 25.77
C LEU A 307 -5.33 -10.53 24.79
N THR A 308 -4.68 -9.50 25.31
CA THR A 308 -3.62 -8.79 24.59
C THR A 308 -2.46 -9.75 24.31
N PRO A 309 -1.60 -9.47 23.32
CA PRO A 309 -0.35 -10.21 23.15
C PRO A 309 0.48 -10.29 24.45
N ARG A 310 0.47 -9.25 25.28
CA ARG A 310 1.10 -9.25 26.62
C ARG A 310 0.43 -10.22 27.57
N ASP A 311 -0.90 -10.28 27.63
CA ASP A 311 -1.61 -11.22 28.51
C ASP A 311 -1.34 -12.68 28.11
N ARG A 312 -1.30 -12.95 26.80
CA ARG A 312 -0.93 -14.28 26.28
C ARG A 312 0.51 -14.65 26.65
N ALA A 313 1.42 -13.68 26.56
CA ALA A 313 2.79 -13.86 26.99
C ALA A 313 2.89 -14.12 28.49
N GLN A 314 2.12 -13.39 29.31
CA GLN A 314 2.08 -13.59 30.76
C GLN A 314 1.58 -15.00 31.13
N MET A 315 0.54 -15.49 30.47
CA MET A 315 0.07 -16.88 30.67
C MET A 315 1.17 -17.90 30.34
N ALA A 316 1.93 -17.68 29.27
CA ALA A 316 3.06 -18.54 28.94
C ALA A 316 4.16 -18.46 30.02
N VAL A 317 4.46 -17.28 30.55
CA VAL A 317 5.40 -17.09 31.67
C VAL A 317 4.93 -17.84 32.92
N ASP A 318 3.66 -17.75 33.29
CA ASP A 318 3.10 -18.40 34.49
C ASP A 318 3.20 -19.93 34.43
N ILE A 319 3.15 -20.51 33.23
CA ILE A 319 3.33 -21.95 32.99
C ILE A 319 4.83 -22.32 32.96
N LEU A 320 5.65 -21.53 32.26
CA LEU A 320 7.04 -21.86 31.98
C LEU A 320 7.97 -21.59 33.16
N MET A 321 7.73 -20.53 33.94
CA MET A 321 8.57 -20.16 35.08
C MET A 321 8.73 -21.31 36.11
N PRO A 322 7.66 -21.93 36.64
CA PRO A 322 7.82 -23.04 37.59
C PRO A 322 8.47 -24.29 36.96
N LEU A 323 8.36 -24.48 35.65
CA LEU A 323 9.02 -25.58 34.95
C LEU A 323 10.53 -25.34 34.82
N VAL A 324 10.94 -24.10 34.52
CA VAL A 324 12.37 -23.71 34.49
C VAL A 324 12.97 -23.79 35.89
N ASP A 325 12.25 -23.36 36.93
CA ASP A 325 12.72 -23.47 38.32
C ASP A 325 12.91 -24.94 38.75
N ARG A 326 12.05 -25.84 38.28
CA ARG A 326 12.13 -27.28 38.59
C ARG A 326 13.16 -28.04 37.76
N TYR A 327 13.43 -27.58 36.53
CA TYR A 327 14.36 -28.21 35.59
C TYR A 327 15.35 -27.18 35.00
N PRO A 328 16.25 -26.62 35.84
CA PRO A 328 17.10 -25.48 35.44
C PRO A 328 18.11 -25.80 34.32
N GLU A 329 18.46 -27.08 34.14
CA GLU A 329 19.36 -27.58 33.09
C GLU A 329 18.67 -27.75 31.73
N ASN A 330 17.34 -27.66 31.67
CA ASN A 330 16.60 -27.81 30.42
C ASN A 330 16.63 -26.49 29.63
N LEU A 331 17.67 -26.33 28.81
CA LEU A 331 17.89 -25.12 28.01
C LEU A 331 16.71 -24.78 27.07
N PRO A 332 16.05 -25.74 26.38
CA PRO A 332 14.83 -25.46 25.61
C PRO A 332 13.67 -24.86 26.43
N LEU A 333 13.44 -25.31 27.67
CA LEU A 333 12.42 -24.70 28.55
C LEU A 333 12.81 -23.27 28.92
N ARG A 334 14.10 -23.04 29.18
CA ARG A 334 14.63 -21.69 29.46
C ARG A 334 14.52 -20.78 28.23
N GLU A 335 14.74 -21.30 27.02
CA GLU A 335 14.54 -20.55 25.77
C GLU A 335 13.06 -20.18 25.61
N ALA A 336 12.15 -21.13 25.80
CA ALA A 336 10.72 -20.88 25.74
C ALA A 336 10.28 -19.78 26.73
N LEU A 337 10.82 -19.77 27.96
CA LEU A 337 10.57 -18.72 28.94
C LEU A 337 11.12 -17.36 28.49
N GLY A 338 12.35 -17.34 27.94
CA GLY A 338 12.94 -16.13 27.36
C GLY A 338 12.10 -15.58 26.19
N LEU A 339 11.55 -16.45 25.36
CA LEU A 339 10.67 -16.10 24.24
C LEU A 339 9.31 -15.58 24.72
N ALA A 340 8.75 -16.17 25.78
CA ALA A 340 7.54 -15.66 26.42
C ALA A 340 7.78 -14.24 26.95
N TYR A 341 8.89 -14.00 27.65
CA TYR A 341 9.27 -12.65 28.08
C TYR A 341 9.50 -11.68 26.91
N LEU A 342 10.13 -12.11 25.80
CA LEU A 342 10.27 -11.29 24.60
C LEU A 342 8.91 -10.88 24.04
N LYS A 343 7.98 -11.84 23.91
CA LYS A 343 6.61 -11.59 23.42
C LYS A 343 5.79 -10.73 24.38
N GLY A 344 6.13 -10.73 25.67
CA GLY A 344 5.55 -9.85 26.69
C GLY A 344 6.19 -8.46 26.77
N ARG A 345 7.23 -8.19 25.95
CA ARG A 345 8.10 -6.99 26.03
C ARG A 345 8.87 -6.86 27.35
N GLU A 346 9.06 -7.95 28.08
CA GLU A 346 9.88 -8.03 29.28
C GLU A 346 11.34 -8.30 28.89
N PHE A 347 11.92 -7.40 28.08
CA PHE A 347 13.21 -7.59 27.41
C PHE A 347 14.38 -7.86 28.36
N ASP A 348 14.40 -7.18 29.51
CA ASP A 348 15.42 -7.39 30.53
C ASP A 348 15.37 -8.82 31.10
N ARG A 349 14.16 -9.36 31.33
CA ARG A 349 13.98 -10.73 31.81
C ARG A 349 14.29 -11.76 30.74
N ALA A 350 13.87 -11.49 29.50
CA ALA A 350 14.20 -12.33 28.34
C ALA A 350 15.73 -12.44 28.16
N ARG A 351 16.43 -11.31 28.21
CA ARG A 351 17.89 -11.24 28.10
C ARG A 351 18.58 -12.06 29.17
N ILE A 352 18.10 -12.00 30.42
CA ILE A 352 18.64 -12.82 31.50
C ILE A 352 18.53 -14.31 31.16
N GLN A 353 17.36 -14.77 30.67
CA GLN A 353 17.20 -16.18 30.29
C GLN A 353 18.16 -16.59 29.18
N PHE A 354 18.29 -15.78 28.13
CA PHE A 354 19.19 -16.10 27.02
C PHE A 354 20.67 -16.05 27.40
N GLN A 355 21.06 -15.14 28.31
CA GLN A 355 22.42 -15.10 28.83
C GLN A 355 22.77 -16.34 29.64
N GLU A 356 21.83 -16.88 30.42
CA GLU A 356 22.04 -18.13 31.15
C GLU A 356 22.17 -19.34 30.20
N ILE A 357 21.41 -19.37 29.09
CA ILE A 357 21.59 -20.38 28.04
C ILE A 357 22.98 -20.25 27.40
N LEU A 358 23.39 -19.04 27.02
CA LEU A 358 24.71 -18.79 26.43
C LEU A 358 25.86 -19.20 27.37
N LYS A 359 25.69 -19.03 28.69
CA LYS A 359 26.68 -19.48 29.69
C LYS A 359 26.75 -20.99 29.78
N ALA A 360 25.62 -21.68 29.70
CA ALA A 360 25.55 -23.14 29.79
C ALA A 360 26.02 -23.84 28.51
N ASP A 361 25.63 -23.29 27.35
CA ASP A 361 26.00 -23.79 26.02
C ASP A 361 26.27 -22.61 25.07
N PRO A 362 27.55 -22.25 24.84
CA PRO A 362 27.93 -21.18 23.93
C PRO A 362 27.58 -21.41 22.45
N GLU A 363 27.32 -22.66 22.05
CA GLU A 363 26.97 -23.07 20.69
C GLU A 363 25.47 -23.37 20.54
N TYR A 364 24.66 -23.05 21.56
CA TYR A 364 23.21 -23.23 21.51
C TYR A 364 22.61 -22.49 20.30
N PRO A 365 21.74 -23.14 19.50
CA PRO A 365 21.22 -22.56 18.28
C PRO A 365 20.61 -21.17 18.47
N ASP A 366 20.95 -20.24 17.58
CA ASP A 366 20.41 -18.88 17.50
C ASP A 366 20.53 -18.03 18.79
N ILE A 367 21.25 -18.48 19.82
CA ILE A 367 21.22 -17.82 21.13
C ILE A 367 21.77 -16.39 21.10
N ARG A 368 22.77 -16.14 20.25
CA ARG A 368 23.32 -14.80 20.04
C ARG A 368 22.31 -13.87 19.37
N LEU A 369 21.53 -14.40 18.42
CA LEU A 369 20.43 -13.67 17.79
C LEU A 369 19.34 -13.35 18.81
N ARG A 370 18.94 -14.30 19.67
CA ARG A 370 17.96 -14.05 20.75
C ARG A 370 18.39 -12.94 21.72
N ILE A 371 19.68 -12.91 22.08
CA ILE A 371 20.24 -11.85 22.92
C ILE A 371 20.20 -10.50 22.17
N GLN A 372 20.50 -10.49 20.87
CA GLN A 372 20.39 -9.29 20.05
C GLN A 372 18.94 -8.80 19.97
N GLU A 373 17.97 -9.69 19.72
CA GLU A 373 16.53 -9.39 19.76
C GLU A 373 16.12 -8.78 21.10
N ALA A 374 16.58 -9.34 22.22
CA ALA A 374 16.33 -8.81 23.56
C ALA A 374 16.99 -7.45 23.85
N ASN A 375 18.00 -7.05 23.07
CA ASN A 375 18.72 -5.78 23.22
C ASN A 375 18.21 -4.67 22.28
N VAL A 376 17.69 -5.01 21.10
CA VAL A 376 17.32 -4.05 20.04
C VAL A 376 16.03 -3.27 20.36
N THR A 377 15.16 -3.81 21.20
CA THR A 377 13.79 -3.31 21.42
C THR A 377 13.63 -2.32 22.58
N LYS A 378 14.73 -1.91 23.20
CA LYS A 378 14.75 -0.82 24.18
C LYS A 378 15.55 0.37 23.63
N PRO A 379 14.97 1.23 22.78
CA PRO A 379 15.37 2.63 22.81
C PRO A 379 15.08 3.13 24.23
N ALA A 380 16.04 3.79 24.87
CA ALA A 380 15.84 4.40 26.18
C ALA A 380 14.57 5.27 26.16
N PRO A 381 13.75 5.28 27.24
CA PRO A 381 12.58 6.15 27.30
C PRO A 381 13.01 7.60 27.06
N VAL A 382 12.28 8.27 26.17
CA VAL A 382 12.49 9.67 25.84
C VAL A 382 12.29 10.49 27.12
N SER A 383 13.40 10.96 27.70
CA SER A 383 13.36 11.95 28.75
C SER A 383 12.94 13.28 28.13
N ALA A 384 11.94 13.93 28.71
CA ALA A 384 11.49 15.28 28.32
C ALA A 384 12.59 16.36 28.44
N ALA A 385 13.78 16.02 28.96
CA ALA A 385 14.93 16.91 29.06
C ALA A 385 15.76 17.02 27.76
N ASP A 386 15.62 16.08 26.81
CA ASP A 386 16.37 16.13 25.56
C ASP A 386 15.59 16.97 24.54
N GLY A 387 15.89 18.27 24.52
CA GLY A 387 15.24 19.24 23.64
C GLY A 387 15.27 18.85 22.15
N LEU A 388 14.40 19.48 21.37
CA LEU A 388 14.18 19.23 19.93
C LEU A 388 15.48 19.06 19.11
N ALA A 389 16.57 19.74 19.46
CA ALA A 389 17.87 19.60 18.80
C ALA A 389 18.54 18.22 19.03
N ALA A 390 18.40 17.62 20.21
CA ALA A 390 18.88 16.27 20.49
C ALA A 390 18.01 15.21 19.79
N ASN A 391 16.70 15.44 19.70
CA ASN A 391 15.77 14.60 18.95
C ASN A 391 16.02 14.71 17.44
N LEU A 392 16.29 15.91 16.93
CA LEU A 392 16.66 16.13 15.54
C LEU A 392 18.02 15.50 15.23
N ASN A 393 19.00 15.59 16.13
CA ASN A 393 20.31 14.94 15.95
C ASN A 393 20.21 13.42 16.01
N ARG A 394 19.33 12.84 16.83
CA ARG A 394 19.13 11.38 16.92
C ARG A 394 18.27 10.85 15.78
N ALA A 395 17.30 11.63 15.29
CA ALA A 395 16.61 11.39 14.04
C ALA A 395 17.55 11.58 12.84
N LEU A 396 18.45 12.56 12.87
CA LEU A 396 19.53 12.72 11.90
C LEU A 396 20.54 11.59 12.00
N ASP A 397 20.79 11.02 13.17
CA ASP A 397 21.72 9.91 13.36
C ASP A 397 21.06 8.56 13.00
N SER A 398 19.73 8.41 13.13
CA SER A 398 18.98 7.28 12.58
C SER A 398 18.81 7.41 11.06
N ILE A 399 18.65 8.62 10.54
CA ILE A 399 18.72 8.95 9.10
C ILE A 399 20.15 8.80 8.58
N LYS A 400 21.20 9.10 9.37
CA LYS A 400 22.60 8.83 9.02
C LYS A 400 22.90 7.33 9.10
N GLY A 401 22.29 6.59 10.03
CA GLY A 401 22.31 5.13 10.09
C GLY A 401 21.62 4.50 8.88
N ALA A 402 20.54 5.12 8.39
CA ALA A 402 19.87 4.77 7.13
C ALA A 402 20.60 5.26 5.86
N ASN A 403 21.55 6.20 6.00
CA ASN A 403 22.45 6.65 4.95
C ASN A 403 23.83 5.97 5.00
N LEU A 404 24.07 5.11 5.98
CA LEU A 404 25.23 4.22 5.95
C LEU A 404 24.88 3.06 5.02
N PRO A 405 25.77 2.72 4.08
CA PRO A 405 25.53 1.60 3.20
C PRO A 405 25.30 0.32 4.01
N THR A 406 24.18 -0.38 3.77
CA THR A 406 23.81 -1.59 4.50
C THR A 406 24.85 -2.69 4.26
N LYS A 407 25.24 -3.40 5.33
CA LYS A 407 26.17 -4.55 5.27
C LYS A 407 25.47 -5.91 5.34
N GLU A 408 24.25 -5.94 5.86
CA GLU A 408 23.46 -7.15 6.06
C GLU A 408 22.41 -7.29 4.96
N HIS A 409 22.13 -8.54 4.56
CA HIS A 409 21.03 -8.84 3.66
C HIS A 409 19.77 -9.09 4.48
N ASP A 410 18.69 -8.42 4.13
CA ASP A 410 17.35 -8.65 4.67
C ASP A 410 16.47 -9.33 3.62
N PHE A 411 15.24 -9.64 4.00
CA PHE A 411 14.28 -10.29 3.10
C PHE A 411 14.11 -9.55 1.75
N THR A 412 14.23 -8.22 1.74
CA THR A 412 14.00 -7.38 0.55
C THR A 412 15.21 -7.27 -0.38
N THR A 413 16.40 -7.63 0.09
CA THR A 413 17.67 -7.54 -0.65
C THR A 413 18.22 -8.91 -1.05
N MET A 414 17.65 -9.97 -0.48
CA MET A 414 17.89 -11.34 -0.88
C MET A 414 17.58 -11.59 -2.35
N LEU A 415 18.24 -12.59 -2.94
CA LEU A 415 18.12 -12.91 -4.36
C LEU A 415 18.47 -11.73 -5.29
N GLY A 416 19.41 -10.88 -4.87
CA GLY A 416 19.91 -9.78 -5.68
C GLY A 416 18.91 -8.63 -5.84
N HIS A 417 17.92 -8.52 -4.94
CA HIS A 417 16.92 -7.46 -4.90
C HIS A 417 17.46 -6.12 -4.37
N TYR A 418 18.55 -5.64 -4.97
CA TYR A 418 19.05 -4.31 -4.66
C TYR A 418 18.04 -3.26 -5.10
N LEU A 419 17.54 -2.48 -4.13
CA LEU A 419 16.56 -1.43 -4.32
C LEU A 419 17.25 -0.16 -4.84
N VAL A 420 17.88 -0.27 -6.01
CA VAL A 420 18.51 0.81 -6.79
C VAL A 420 17.91 0.78 -8.18
N ARG A 421 17.57 1.95 -8.73
CA ARG A 421 17.08 2.05 -10.10
C ARG A 421 18.15 1.57 -11.09
N TYR A 422 17.75 0.86 -12.13
CA TYR A 422 18.60 0.67 -13.31
C TYR A 422 19.02 2.04 -13.87
N GLY A 423 20.23 2.12 -14.42
CA GLY A 423 20.83 3.38 -14.83
C GLY A 423 21.70 4.07 -13.76
N ALA A 424 21.61 3.67 -12.49
CA ALA A 424 22.33 4.33 -11.41
C ALA A 424 23.85 4.14 -11.50
N THR A 425 24.61 5.16 -11.10
CA THR A 425 26.08 5.09 -11.04
C THR A 425 26.56 4.18 -9.90
N PRO A 426 27.81 3.64 -9.96
CA PRO A 426 28.40 2.92 -8.83
C PRO A 426 28.37 3.72 -7.53
N GLY A 427 28.54 5.05 -7.60
CA GLY A 427 28.45 5.92 -6.44
C GLY A 427 27.06 5.94 -5.81
N GLU A 428 26.00 6.01 -6.63
CA GLU A 428 24.61 5.92 -6.15
C GLU A 428 24.31 4.53 -5.57
N PHE A 429 24.81 3.47 -6.20
CA PHE A 429 24.62 2.09 -5.73
C PHE A 429 25.30 1.85 -4.38
N PHE A 430 26.59 2.17 -4.27
CA PHE A 430 27.39 1.94 -3.06
C PHE A 430 27.15 2.97 -1.95
N LYS A 431 26.31 3.99 -2.19
CA LYS A 431 25.73 4.82 -1.13
C LYS A 431 24.71 4.04 -0.30
N LYS A 432 24.02 3.08 -0.91
CA LYS A 432 23.00 2.26 -0.26
C LYS A 432 23.53 0.90 0.21
N TYR A 433 24.52 0.33 -0.46
CA TYR A 433 25.09 -0.98 -0.15
C TYR A 433 26.59 -0.90 0.11
N ALA A 434 27.06 -1.48 1.21
CA ALA A 434 28.44 -1.32 1.64
C ALA A 434 29.41 -1.91 0.63
N ILE A 435 30.19 -1.05 -0.04
CA ILE A 435 31.21 -1.47 -1.00
C ILE A 435 32.19 -2.51 -0.41
N GLY A 436 32.39 -2.51 0.92
CA GLY A 436 33.22 -3.50 1.61
C GLY A 436 32.72 -4.95 1.54
N ASN A 437 31.45 -5.18 1.23
CA ASN A 437 30.93 -6.53 0.95
C ASN A 437 31.37 -7.03 -0.44
N PHE A 438 31.68 -6.09 -1.33
CA PHE A 438 31.93 -6.37 -2.73
C PHE A 438 33.43 -6.38 -3.04
N ARG A 439 33.81 -7.29 -3.93
CA ARG A 439 35.14 -7.39 -4.51
C ARG A 439 35.03 -7.12 -6.01
N PRO A 440 35.85 -6.23 -6.59
CA PRO A 440 35.86 -6.04 -8.03
C PRO A 440 36.43 -7.30 -8.69
N ILE A 441 35.68 -7.88 -9.63
CA ILE A 441 36.11 -9.08 -10.37
C ILE A 441 36.54 -8.76 -11.80
N ARG A 442 35.96 -7.71 -12.40
CA ARG A 442 36.33 -7.13 -13.71
C ARG A 442 36.00 -5.64 -13.71
N THR A 443 36.43 -4.91 -14.73
CA THR A 443 36.01 -3.52 -14.94
C THR A 443 34.47 -3.46 -14.91
N ASN A 444 33.92 -2.58 -14.07
CA ASN A 444 32.48 -2.37 -13.91
C ASN A 444 31.69 -3.57 -13.36
N VAL A 445 32.37 -4.56 -12.77
CA VAL A 445 31.72 -5.74 -12.20
C VAL A 445 32.21 -6.01 -10.78
N TRP A 446 31.26 -6.13 -9.85
CA TRP A 446 31.49 -6.24 -8.42
C TRP A 446 30.75 -7.46 -7.87
N GLN A 447 31.41 -8.25 -7.03
CA GLN A 447 30.83 -9.50 -6.51
C GLN A 447 30.92 -9.55 -5.00
N GLU A 448 29.84 -9.95 -4.35
CA GLU A 448 29.85 -10.32 -2.94
C GLU A 448 29.54 -11.81 -2.76
N SER A 449 29.95 -12.36 -1.62
CA SER A 449 29.64 -13.73 -1.25
C SER A 449 29.47 -13.84 0.25
N PHE A 450 28.41 -14.52 0.67
CA PHE A 450 28.09 -14.74 2.07
C PHE A 450 27.45 -16.12 2.24
N TYR A 451 27.41 -16.59 3.49
CA TYR A 451 26.90 -17.89 3.83
C TYR A 451 25.75 -17.74 4.82
N GLU A 452 24.58 -18.25 4.45
CA GLU A 452 23.39 -18.31 5.27
C GLU A 452 22.94 -19.76 5.31
N ALA A 453 23.33 -20.47 6.37
CA ALA A 453 23.25 -21.92 6.41
C ALA A 453 21.84 -22.44 6.03
N PRO A 454 21.72 -23.43 5.11
CA PRO A 454 22.80 -24.21 4.49
C PRO A 454 23.31 -23.66 3.13
N TYR A 455 22.93 -22.44 2.75
CA TYR A 455 23.18 -21.90 1.41
C TYR A 455 24.37 -20.94 1.36
N LYS A 456 25.19 -21.10 0.32
CA LYS A 456 26.21 -20.12 -0.05
C LYS A 456 25.65 -19.23 -1.15
N HIS A 457 25.59 -17.93 -0.88
CA HIS A 457 25.10 -16.92 -1.80
C HIS A 457 26.28 -16.21 -2.47
N THR A 458 26.16 -15.95 -3.76
CA THR A 458 27.12 -15.16 -4.54
C THR A 458 26.35 -14.23 -5.46
N TYR A 459 26.45 -12.93 -5.21
CA TYR A 459 25.74 -11.90 -5.97
C TYR A 459 26.75 -11.05 -6.73
N THR A 460 26.54 -10.91 -8.04
CA THR A 460 27.42 -10.18 -8.95
C THR A 460 26.65 -9.04 -9.59
N ILE A 461 27.12 -7.82 -9.39
CA ILE A 461 26.53 -6.58 -9.84
C ILE A 461 27.34 -6.12 -11.05
N VAL A 462 26.64 -5.85 -12.15
CA VAL A 462 27.24 -5.42 -13.39
C VAL A 462 26.76 -4.01 -13.72
N PHE A 463 27.72 -3.14 -13.99
CA PHE A 463 27.51 -1.82 -14.57
C PHE A 463 27.90 -1.87 -16.06
N ASP A 464 27.18 -1.15 -16.90
CA ASP A 464 27.50 -1.07 -18.34
C ASP A 464 28.82 -0.31 -18.60
N SER A 465 29.21 -0.16 -19.86
CA SER A 465 30.41 0.58 -20.24
C SER A 465 30.40 2.07 -19.87
N LEU A 466 29.22 2.62 -19.56
CA LEU A 466 29.02 4.01 -19.14
C LEU A 466 28.92 4.14 -17.60
N ASN A 467 29.17 3.05 -16.86
CA ASN A 467 28.99 2.97 -15.41
C ASN A 467 27.53 3.14 -14.96
N HIS A 468 26.59 2.53 -15.67
CA HIS A 468 25.20 2.48 -15.26
C HIS A 468 24.82 1.08 -14.80
N PHE A 469 24.18 0.99 -13.63
CA PHE A 469 23.72 -0.27 -13.04
C PHE A 469 22.73 -0.93 -13.99
N ARG A 470 23.04 -2.17 -14.41
CA ARG A 470 22.35 -2.82 -15.52
C ARG A 470 21.72 -4.15 -15.13
N GLU A 471 22.44 -4.96 -14.37
CA GLU A 471 22.02 -6.34 -14.09
C GLU A 471 22.67 -6.90 -12.82
N VAL A 472 22.02 -7.93 -12.29
CA VAL A 472 22.47 -8.66 -11.11
C VAL A 472 22.39 -10.15 -11.40
N HIS A 473 23.50 -10.84 -11.18
CA HIS A 473 23.59 -12.30 -11.27
C HIS A 473 23.69 -12.88 -9.87
N VAL A 474 22.90 -13.91 -9.62
CA VAL A 474 22.75 -14.54 -8.32
C VAL A 474 23.02 -16.02 -8.50
N VAL A 475 23.94 -16.54 -7.70
CA VAL A 475 24.20 -17.98 -7.57
C VAL A 475 23.97 -18.37 -6.13
N VAL A 476 23.09 -19.33 -5.92
CA VAL A 476 22.85 -19.94 -4.61
C VAL A 476 23.22 -21.40 -4.69
N PHE A 477 24.18 -21.79 -3.85
CA PHE A 477 24.68 -23.16 -3.77
C PHE A 477 24.29 -23.78 -2.43
N ASP A 478 23.56 -24.89 -2.47
CA ASP A 478 23.22 -25.67 -1.29
C ASP A 478 24.38 -26.58 -0.89
N SER A 479 25.04 -26.22 0.21
CA SER A 479 26.18 -26.97 0.75
C SER A 479 25.78 -28.31 1.37
N SER A 480 24.49 -28.52 1.64
CA SER A 480 23.95 -29.73 2.24
C SER A 480 23.45 -30.77 1.22
N ALA A 481 23.39 -30.39 -0.06
CA ALA A 481 22.85 -31.23 -1.12
C ALA A 481 23.67 -32.52 -1.33
N LYS A 482 23.02 -33.68 -1.12
CA LYS A 482 23.59 -35.00 -1.47
C LYS A 482 23.16 -35.36 -2.90
N SER A 483 24.12 -35.76 -3.73
CA SER A 483 24.07 -35.94 -5.19
C SER A 483 22.92 -36.75 -5.85
N ASN A 484 21.93 -37.26 -5.11
CA ASN A 484 20.85 -38.08 -5.66
C ASN A 484 19.48 -37.37 -5.56
N HIS A 485 19.13 -36.57 -6.56
CA HIS A 485 17.77 -36.11 -6.79
C HIS A 485 17.28 -36.66 -8.13
N MET A 486 16.67 -37.86 -8.11
CA MET A 486 15.91 -38.35 -9.27
C MET A 486 14.57 -37.60 -9.32
N GLY A 487 14.42 -36.70 -10.29
CA GLY A 487 13.12 -36.26 -10.83
C GLY A 487 12.24 -35.35 -9.96
N MET A 488 12.72 -34.82 -8.82
CA MET A 488 12.02 -33.77 -8.07
C MET A 488 12.86 -32.49 -7.99
N ALA A 489 12.20 -31.33 -8.04
CA ALA A 489 12.83 -30.04 -7.83
C ALA A 489 13.50 -30.01 -6.44
N PRO A 490 14.81 -29.67 -6.35
CA PRO A 490 15.51 -29.56 -5.08
C PRO A 490 14.79 -28.61 -4.13
N GLU A 491 14.88 -28.86 -2.82
CA GLU A 491 14.25 -28.01 -1.80
C GLU A 491 14.73 -26.56 -1.91
N VAL A 492 16.03 -26.35 -2.22
CA VAL A 492 16.60 -25.02 -2.47
C VAL A 492 15.87 -24.29 -3.60
N PHE A 493 15.63 -24.92 -4.75
CA PHE A 493 14.93 -24.28 -5.88
C PHE A 493 13.50 -23.90 -5.49
N THR A 494 12.77 -24.82 -4.85
CA THR A 494 11.39 -24.58 -4.42
C THR A 494 11.30 -23.46 -3.37
N ARG A 495 12.26 -23.41 -2.43
CA ARG A 495 12.34 -22.37 -1.39
C ARG A 495 12.63 -21.01 -2.01
N LEU A 496 13.63 -20.91 -2.89
CA LEU A 496 13.99 -19.65 -3.54
C LEU A 496 12.89 -19.18 -4.49
N LEU A 497 12.19 -20.09 -5.17
CA LEU A 497 11.02 -19.76 -5.99
C LEU A 497 9.89 -19.15 -5.15
N LYS A 498 9.60 -19.74 -3.99
CA LYS A 498 8.61 -19.18 -3.04
C LYS A 498 9.06 -17.85 -2.47
N GLN A 499 10.34 -17.70 -2.16
CA GLN A 499 10.91 -16.45 -1.66
C GLN A 499 10.82 -15.35 -2.72
N ASN A 500 11.26 -15.60 -3.95
CA ASN A 500 11.15 -14.63 -5.03
C ASN A 500 9.69 -14.31 -5.34
N SER A 501 8.79 -15.29 -5.27
CA SER A 501 7.36 -15.03 -5.49
C SER A 501 6.72 -14.12 -4.45
N ARG A 502 7.26 -14.10 -3.23
CA ARG A 502 6.83 -13.18 -2.16
C ARG A 502 7.39 -11.76 -2.35
N ILE A 503 8.48 -11.61 -3.10
CA ILE A 503 9.12 -10.31 -3.39
C ILE A 503 8.56 -9.72 -4.68
N SER A 504 8.56 -10.49 -5.77
CA SER A 504 8.23 -10.06 -7.13
C SER A 504 6.82 -10.44 -7.61
N GLY A 505 6.00 -11.08 -6.77
CA GLY A 505 4.69 -11.61 -7.15
C GLY A 505 4.74 -12.99 -7.82
N ILE A 506 3.63 -13.48 -8.39
CA ILE A 506 3.58 -14.83 -8.97
C ILE A 506 4.31 -14.86 -10.32
N GLY A 507 5.38 -15.65 -10.42
CA GLY A 507 6.14 -15.83 -11.65
C GLY A 507 5.52 -16.85 -12.60
N SER A 508 5.82 -16.74 -13.89
CA SER A 508 5.44 -17.72 -14.91
C SER A 508 6.44 -18.86 -14.91
N SER A 509 6.03 -20.04 -14.41
CA SER A 509 6.86 -21.25 -14.48
C SER A 509 6.92 -21.78 -15.91
N THR A 510 8.12 -22.18 -16.34
CA THR A 510 8.35 -22.70 -17.69
C THR A 510 8.32 -24.22 -17.77
N GLY A 511 8.47 -24.90 -16.63
CA GLY A 511 8.72 -26.34 -16.57
C GLY A 511 10.10 -26.74 -17.11
N GLU A 512 10.39 -28.04 -17.06
CA GLU A 512 11.63 -28.62 -17.58
C GLU A 512 11.66 -28.55 -19.12
N THR A 513 12.67 -27.87 -19.65
CA THR A 513 12.90 -27.67 -21.08
C THR A 513 14.29 -28.16 -21.45
N ASP A 514 14.37 -29.02 -22.47
CA ASP A 514 15.64 -29.46 -23.04
C ASP A 514 16.22 -28.36 -23.94
N CYS A 515 17.40 -27.86 -23.58
CA CYS A 515 18.10 -26.79 -24.27
C CYS A 515 19.29 -27.28 -25.11
N GLY A 516 19.43 -28.59 -25.31
CA GLY A 516 20.57 -29.18 -26.01
C GLY A 516 21.82 -29.31 -25.12
N ASP A 517 22.88 -29.92 -25.65
CA ASP A 517 24.15 -30.17 -24.93
C ASP A 517 23.97 -30.87 -23.56
N SER A 518 23.00 -31.78 -23.47
CA SER A 518 22.61 -32.46 -22.21
C SER A 518 22.22 -31.49 -21.08
N THR A 519 21.78 -30.27 -21.41
CA THR A 519 21.33 -29.26 -20.46
C THR A 519 19.81 -29.17 -20.46
N VAL A 520 19.18 -29.65 -19.39
CA VAL A 520 17.75 -29.44 -19.12
C VAL A 520 17.60 -28.32 -18.11
N LEU A 521 16.82 -27.30 -18.46
CA LEU A 521 16.59 -26.11 -17.66
C LEU A 521 15.15 -26.10 -17.12
N ASP A 522 14.98 -25.74 -15.85
CA ASP A 522 13.69 -25.50 -15.20
C ASP A 522 13.72 -24.12 -14.56
N ALA A 523 12.76 -23.27 -14.90
CA ALA A 523 12.79 -21.86 -14.54
C ALA A 523 11.42 -21.27 -14.21
N ALA A 524 11.47 -20.11 -13.58
CA ALA A 524 10.35 -19.19 -13.45
C ALA A 524 10.81 -17.78 -13.85
N VAL A 525 9.92 -17.07 -14.53
CA VAL A 525 10.18 -15.73 -15.06
C VAL A 525 9.21 -14.73 -14.44
N TRP A 526 9.73 -13.56 -14.07
CA TRP A 526 8.95 -12.40 -13.65
C TRP A 526 9.28 -11.23 -14.57
N GLU A 527 8.24 -10.55 -15.02
CA GLU A 527 8.38 -9.46 -15.97
C GLU A 527 7.46 -8.31 -15.58
N THR A 528 8.04 -7.12 -15.37
CA THR A 528 7.32 -5.86 -15.20
C THR A 528 7.57 -4.95 -16.42
N GLN A 529 7.19 -3.68 -16.33
CA GLN A 529 7.44 -2.70 -17.38
C GLN A 529 8.94 -2.39 -17.55
N ASP A 530 9.72 -2.51 -16.48
CA ASP A 530 11.09 -2.00 -16.34
C ASP A 530 12.10 -3.06 -15.86
N ASN A 531 11.64 -4.20 -15.35
CA ASN A 531 12.48 -5.24 -14.79
C ASN A 531 12.13 -6.62 -15.39
N PHE A 532 13.16 -7.42 -15.62
CA PHE A 532 13.03 -8.82 -16.01
C PHE A 532 13.85 -9.69 -15.06
N GLU A 533 13.25 -10.76 -14.56
CA GLU A 533 13.89 -11.72 -13.66
C GLU A 533 13.69 -13.15 -14.15
N ILE A 534 14.75 -13.95 -14.11
CA ILE A 534 14.67 -15.38 -14.36
C ILE A 534 15.41 -16.13 -13.25
N LEU A 535 14.69 -16.97 -12.51
CA LEU A 535 15.26 -17.92 -11.55
C LEU A 535 15.23 -19.30 -12.20
N ALA A 536 16.38 -19.94 -12.35
CA ALA A 536 16.51 -21.21 -13.04
C ALA A 536 17.42 -22.19 -12.29
N ARG A 537 17.12 -23.48 -12.46
CA ARG A 537 18.02 -24.59 -12.12
C ARG A 537 18.37 -25.37 -13.38
N VAL A 538 19.59 -25.92 -13.40
CA VAL A 538 19.96 -26.95 -14.36
C VAL A 538 19.67 -28.30 -13.70
N VAL A 539 18.84 -29.15 -14.31
CA VAL A 539 18.40 -30.42 -13.70
C VAL A 539 19.61 -31.31 -13.33
N GLY A 540 20.67 -31.31 -14.14
CA GLY A 540 21.92 -32.02 -13.86
C GLY A 540 22.80 -31.42 -12.76
N LYS A 541 22.42 -30.28 -12.15
CA LYS A 541 23.15 -29.59 -11.07
C LYS A 541 22.20 -29.20 -9.93
N PRO A 542 21.68 -30.18 -9.16
CA PRO A 542 20.61 -29.93 -8.20
C PRO A 542 20.99 -29.03 -7.01
N ALA A 543 22.29 -28.90 -6.70
CA ALA A 543 22.78 -28.07 -5.61
C ALA A 543 22.86 -26.58 -5.97
N GLU A 544 22.67 -26.22 -7.24
CA GLU A 544 22.95 -24.88 -7.76
C GLU A 544 21.70 -24.27 -8.39
N VAL A 545 21.28 -23.12 -7.86
CA VAL A 545 20.20 -22.30 -8.41
C VAL A 545 20.77 -20.97 -8.83
N ARG A 546 20.37 -20.52 -10.02
CA ARG A 546 20.85 -19.27 -10.61
C ARG A 546 19.69 -18.32 -10.83
N MET A 547 19.93 -17.05 -10.65
CA MET A 547 18.97 -16.01 -11.02
C MET A 547 19.69 -14.86 -11.70
N VAL A 548 19.05 -14.28 -12.71
CA VAL A 548 19.52 -13.03 -13.32
C VAL A 548 18.38 -12.02 -13.34
N ARG A 549 18.72 -10.77 -13.06
CA ARG A 549 17.82 -9.61 -13.06
C ARG A 549 18.38 -8.56 -13.98
N PHE A 550 17.54 -8.00 -14.85
CA PHE A 550 17.94 -6.99 -15.85
C PHE A 550 17.01 -5.80 -15.85
N ASP A 551 17.57 -4.66 -16.25
CA ASP A 551 16.81 -3.64 -16.97
C ASP A 551 16.16 -4.30 -18.18
N LYS A 552 14.84 -4.23 -18.29
CA LYS A 552 14.10 -4.86 -19.39
C LYS A 552 14.58 -4.38 -20.77
N THR A 553 15.06 -3.14 -20.87
CA THR A 553 15.58 -2.57 -22.11
C THR A 553 16.92 -3.17 -22.55
N ALA A 554 17.61 -3.89 -21.65
CA ALA A 554 18.89 -4.52 -21.91
C ALA A 554 18.79 -5.86 -22.65
N LEU A 555 17.59 -6.45 -22.73
CA LEU A 555 17.37 -7.75 -23.36
C LEU A 555 16.77 -7.60 -24.77
N PRO A 556 17.25 -8.39 -25.76
CA PRO A 556 16.59 -8.51 -27.06
C PRO A 556 15.13 -8.97 -26.91
N PRO A 557 14.19 -8.46 -27.72
CA PRO A 557 12.82 -8.95 -27.71
C PRO A 557 12.75 -10.38 -28.28
N GLY A 558 11.85 -11.20 -27.73
CA GLY A 558 11.52 -12.52 -28.29
C GLY A 558 12.47 -13.67 -27.93
N LEU A 559 13.27 -13.51 -26.87
CA LEU A 559 14.09 -14.60 -26.34
C LEU A 559 13.22 -15.76 -25.84
N LYS A 560 13.66 -16.99 -26.13
CA LYS A 560 13.11 -18.22 -25.57
C LYS A 560 13.90 -18.61 -24.33
N LEU A 561 13.34 -19.54 -23.54
CA LEU A 561 13.95 -19.97 -22.28
C LEU A 561 15.44 -20.37 -22.41
N CYS A 562 15.79 -21.14 -23.44
CA CYS A 562 17.15 -21.61 -23.64
C CYS A 562 18.13 -20.50 -24.06
N ASP A 563 17.62 -19.39 -24.60
CA ASP A 563 18.44 -18.25 -25.00
C ASP A 563 18.99 -17.48 -23.77
N TYR A 564 18.44 -17.74 -22.57
CA TYR A 564 18.93 -17.16 -21.32
C TYR A 564 20.15 -17.89 -20.71
N ILE A 565 20.54 -19.05 -21.24
CA ILE A 565 21.66 -19.84 -20.70
C ILE A 565 22.98 -19.07 -20.64
N PRO A 566 23.40 -18.32 -21.68
CA PRO A 566 24.65 -17.56 -21.63
C PRO A 566 24.67 -16.57 -20.47
N TYR A 567 23.54 -15.89 -20.22
CA TYR A 567 23.39 -14.95 -19.13
C TYR A 567 23.44 -15.65 -17.77
N LEU A 568 22.67 -16.73 -17.59
CA LEU A 568 22.68 -17.50 -16.34
C LEU A 568 24.08 -18.01 -16.00
N LYS A 569 24.92 -18.32 -16.99
CA LYS A 569 26.27 -18.88 -16.82
C LYS A 569 27.40 -17.85 -16.83
N GLU A 570 27.09 -16.56 -16.96
CA GLU A 570 28.11 -15.52 -17.16
C GLU A 570 29.04 -15.36 -15.95
N PHE A 571 28.49 -15.52 -14.73
CA PHE A 571 29.21 -15.34 -13.45
C PHE A 571 29.07 -16.51 -12.47
#